data_AF-A0A7X1U259-F1
#
_entry.id   AF-A0A7X1U259-F1
#
_cell.length_a   1.000
_cell.length_b   1.000
_cell.length_c   1.000
_cell.angle_alpha   90.00
_cell.angle_beta   90.00
_cell.angle_gamma   90.00
#
_symmetry.space_group_name_H-M   'P 1'
#
loop_
_entity.id
_entity.type
_entity.pdbx_description
1 polymer ?
#
loop_
_entity_poly.entity_id
_entity_poly.type
_entity_poly.pdbx_seq_one_letter_code
_entity_poly.pdbx_strand_id
1 'polypeptide(L)'
;MTRENRRREVTRAIWRQSYETWIGRPEAERLPSEPAVNALLRALRCSHDEDDLHGRYWQPGDWPAPVLLRQLPDNPGLDELLTLEEAAFWLRHLELQEQGR
;
A
#
# COMPACT_ATOMS: atom_id res chain seq x y z
N MET A 1 18.41 -16.25 -9.63
CA MET A 1 17.25 -15.37 -9.33
C MET A 1 16.19 -15.61 -10.39
N THR A 2 14.97 -16.02 -10.01
CA THR A 2 13.88 -16.29 -10.95
C THR A 2 13.23 -14.98 -11.41
N ARG A 3 12.51 -15.00 -12.54
CA ARG A 3 11.71 -13.86 -13.02
C ARG A 3 10.69 -13.40 -11.98
N GLU A 4 10.13 -14.36 -11.24
CA GLU A 4 9.19 -14.13 -10.16
C GLU A 4 9.82 -13.38 -8.99
N ASN A 5 11.00 -13.82 -8.51
CA ASN A 5 11.72 -13.13 -7.45
C ASN A 5 12.06 -11.69 -7.85
N ARG A 6 12.48 -11.47 -9.10
CA ARG A 6 12.75 -10.12 -9.62
C ARG A 6 11.49 -9.25 -9.62
N ARG A 7 10.33 -9.80 -9.97
CA ARG A 7 9.05 -9.07 -9.93
C ARG A 7 8.67 -8.67 -8.50
N ARG A 8 8.84 -9.59 -7.53
CA ARG A 8 8.58 -9.32 -6.12
C ARG A 8 9.50 -8.23 -5.58
N GLU A 9 10.78 -8.28 -5.89
CA GLU A 9 11.75 -7.22 -5.54
C GLU A 9 11.37 -5.85 -6.11
N VAL A 10 11.02 -5.77 -7.39
CA VAL A 10 10.59 -4.51 -8.02
C VAL A 10 9.32 -3.98 -7.36
N THR A 11 8.36 -4.85 -7.10
CA THR A 11 7.09 -4.47 -6.47
C THR A 11 7.32 -3.94 -5.05
N ARG A 12 8.19 -4.60 -4.26
CA ARG A 12 8.60 -4.09 -2.93
C ARG A 12 9.29 -2.74 -3.01
N ALA A 13 10.14 -2.53 -4.01
CA ALA A 13 10.82 -1.25 -4.20
C ALA A 13 9.83 -0.11 -4.47
N ILE A 14 8.80 -0.37 -5.28
CA ILE A 14 7.70 0.57 -5.56
C ILE A 14 6.94 0.90 -4.26
N TRP A 15 6.46 -0.12 -3.56
CA TRP A 15 5.73 0.06 -2.29
C TRP A 15 6.55 0.89 -1.30
N ARG A 16 7.82 0.56 -1.13
CA ARG A 16 8.74 1.28 -0.25
C ARG A 16 8.90 2.74 -0.67
N GLN A 17 9.12 3.01 -1.95
CA GLN A 17 9.30 4.37 -2.47
C GLN A 17 8.04 5.22 -2.24
N SER A 18 6.85 4.65 -2.46
CA SER A 18 5.58 5.33 -2.23
C SER A 18 5.32 5.59 -0.75
N TYR A 19 5.68 4.65 0.13
CA TYR A 19 5.69 4.89 1.58
C TYR A 19 6.65 6.01 1.98
N GLU A 20 7.89 5.99 1.51
CA GLU A 20 8.90 7.02 1.78
C GLU A 20 8.43 8.39 1.28
N THR A 21 7.76 8.43 0.12
CA THR A 21 7.15 9.64 -0.43
C THR A 21 6.03 10.15 0.47
N TRP A 22 5.14 9.28 0.93
CA TRP A 22 4.01 9.65 1.80
C TRP A 22 4.45 10.09 3.19
N ILE A 23 5.32 9.33 3.85
CA ILE A 23 5.79 9.62 5.22
C ILE A 23 6.72 10.84 5.28
N GLY A 24 7.39 11.17 4.16
CA GLY A 24 8.24 12.35 4.02
C GLY A 24 7.49 13.67 3.87
N ARG A 25 6.16 13.64 3.67
CA ARG A 25 5.33 14.85 3.57
C ARG A 25 5.17 15.54 4.92
N PRO A 26 4.97 16.87 4.94
CA PRO A 26 4.57 17.58 6.14
C PRO A 26 3.33 16.95 6.78
N GLU A 27 3.27 16.93 8.11
CA GLU A 27 2.17 16.32 8.86
C GLU A 27 0.80 16.86 8.43
N ALA A 28 0.69 18.17 8.18
CA ALA A 28 -0.55 18.80 7.74
C ALA A 28 -1.09 18.26 6.41
N GLU A 29 -0.21 17.79 5.51
CA GLU A 29 -0.59 17.18 4.23
C GLU A 29 -0.88 15.68 4.37
N ARG A 30 -0.24 15.03 5.36
CA ARG A 30 -0.38 13.61 5.64
C ARG A 30 -1.63 13.27 6.44
N LEU A 31 -1.97 14.08 7.45
CA LEU A 31 -3.11 13.87 8.35
C LEU A 31 -4.44 13.61 7.63
N PRO A 32 -4.80 14.33 6.55
CA PRO A 32 -6.04 14.08 5.82
C PRO A 32 -6.11 12.69 5.15
N SER A 33 -4.97 12.10 4.78
CA SER A 33 -4.89 10.80 4.09
C SER A 33 -4.63 9.62 5.03
N GLU A 34 -4.16 9.86 6.26
CA GLU A 34 -3.91 8.81 7.26
C GLU A 34 -5.11 7.86 7.49
N PRO A 35 -6.37 8.33 7.62
CA PRO A 35 -7.52 7.44 7.81
C PRO A 35 -7.71 6.48 6.64
N ALA A 36 -7.45 6.94 5.42
CA ALA A 36 -7.55 6.14 4.20
C ALA A 36 -6.47 5.04 4.19
N VAL A 37 -5.21 5.41 4.41
CA VAL A 37 -4.10 4.45 4.49
C VAL A 37 -4.34 3.42 5.59
N ASN A 38 -4.79 3.84 6.77
CA ASN A 38 -5.13 2.95 7.88
C ASN A 38 -6.33 2.04 7.59
N ALA A 39 -7.32 2.51 6.82
CA ALA A 39 -8.44 1.68 6.40
C ALA A 39 -8.00 0.61 5.40
N LEU A 40 -7.17 0.97 4.41
CA LEU A 40 -6.61 0.01 3.46
C LEU A 40 -5.67 -0.98 4.16
N LEU A 41 -4.78 -0.52 5.05
CA LEU A 41 -3.92 -1.40 5.85
C LEU A 41 -4.75 -2.43 6.64
N ARG A 42 -5.83 -2.00 7.29
CA ARG A 42 -6.75 -2.92 7.98
C ARG A 42 -7.39 -3.93 7.02
N ALA A 43 -7.79 -3.51 5.83
CA ALA A 43 -8.30 -4.42 4.81
C ALA A 43 -7.23 -5.40 4.34
N LEU A 44 -5.97 -4.98 4.20
CA LEU A 44 -4.83 -5.81 3.78
C LEU A 44 -4.41 -6.87 4.81
N ARG A 45 -4.89 -6.80 6.06
CA ARG A 45 -4.62 -7.82 7.09
C ARG A 45 -5.22 -9.20 6.78
N CYS A 46 -6.08 -9.30 5.78
CA CYS A 46 -6.51 -10.59 5.25
C CYS A 46 -5.47 -11.27 4.33
N SER A 47 -4.40 -10.58 3.95
CA SER A 47 -3.22 -11.20 3.32
C SER A 47 -2.30 -11.75 4.41
N HIS A 48 -2.12 -13.06 4.44
CA HIS A 48 -1.43 -13.75 5.54
C HIS A 48 0.08 -13.89 5.33
N ASP A 49 0.54 -13.73 4.09
CA ASP A 49 1.95 -13.73 3.72
C ASP A 49 2.25 -12.73 2.59
N GLU A 50 3.52 -12.66 2.18
CA GLU A 50 3.98 -11.78 1.10
C GLU A 50 3.40 -12.19 -0.27
N ASP A 51 3.11 -13.47 -0.47
CA ASP A 51 2.62 -13.99 -1.75
C ASP A 51 1.15 -13.59 -1.96
N ASP A 52 0.32 -13.72 -0.92
CA ASP A 52 -1.04 -13.18 -0.86
C ASP A 52 -1.04 -11.68 -1.15
N LEU A 53 -0.11 -10.94 -0.54
CA LEU A 53 -0.01 -9.49 -0.68
C LEU A 53 0.35 -9.09 -2.13
N HIS A 54 1.26 -9.81 -2.78
CA HIS A 54 1.54 -9.63 -4.21
C HIS A 54 0.36 -10.03 -5.10
N GLY A 55 -0.32 -11.13 -4.79
CA GLY A 55 -1.50 -11.58 -5.52
C GLY A 55 -2.61 -10.52 -5.51
N ARG A 56 -2.82 -9.90 -4.35
CA ARG A 56 -3.72 -8.78 -4.14
C ARG A 56 -3.34 -7.55 -4.94
N TYR A 57 -2.08 -7.11 -4.87
CA TYR A 57 -1.61 -5.92 -5.59
C TYR A 57 -1.78 -6.01 -7.11
N TRP A 58 -1.64 -7.22 -7.67
CA TRP A 58 -1.79 -7.48 -9.10
C TRP A 58 -3.18 -7.99 -9.50
N GLN A 59 -4.14 -8.01 -8.56
CA GLN A 59 -5.49 -8.50 -8.82
C GLN A 59 -6.21 -7.54 -9.78
N PRO A 60 -6.77 -8.02 -10.90
CA PRO A 60 -7.56 -7.17 -11.79
C PRO A 60 -8.82 -6.66 -11.10
N GLY A 61 -9.11 -5.37 -11.26
CA GLY A 61 -10.33 -4.73 -10.78
C GLY A 61 -10.08 -3.35 -10.19
N ASP A 62 -11.09 -2.78 -9.54
CA ASP A 62 -10.98 -1.47 -8.89
C ASP A 62 -10.32 -1.54 -7.52
N TRP A 63 -10.23 -2.72 -6.90
CA TRP A 63 -9.57 -2.88 -5.61
C TRP A 63 -8.05 -2.69 -5.77
N PRO A 64 -7.38 -1.85 -4.94
CA PRO A 64 -7.79 -1.38 -3.61
C PRO A 64 -8.43 0.03 -3.54
N ALA A 65 -8.50 0.77 -4.65
CA ALA A 65 -8.92 2.17 -4.70
C ALA A 65 -10.24 2.52 -3.96
N PRO A 66 -11.33 1.73 -4.06
CA PRO A 66 -12.57 2.01 -3.35
C PRO A 66 -12.44 2.06 -1.82
N VAL A 67 -11.43 1.41 -1.23
CA VAL A 67 -11.22 1.48 0.23
C VAL A 67 -10.68 2.85 0.60
N LEU A 68 -9.75 3.39 -0.19
CA LEU A 68 -9.19 4.72 0.03
C LEU A 68 -10.21 5.82 -0.25
N LEU A 69 -10.88 5.76 -1.40
CA LEU A 69 -11.82 6.80 -1.85
C LEU A 69 -12.99 7.02 -0.87
N ARG A 70 -13.36 6.01 -0.06
CA ARG A 70 -14.39 6.15 0.99
C ARG A 70 -13.95 6.97 2.19
N GLN A 71 -12.65 7.14 2.38
CA GLN A 71 -12.07 7.80 3.55
C GLN A 71 -11.42 9.14 3.21
N LEU A 72 -11.12 9.38 1.92
CA LEU A 72 -10.52 10.63 1.48
C LEU A 72 -11.56 11.75 1.41
N PRO A 73 -11.22 12.97 1.88
CA PRO A 73 -12.13 14.10 1.90
C PRO A 73 -12.49 14.62 0.50
N ASP A 74 -11.59 14.45 -0.46
CA ASP A 74 -11.73 14.85 -1.86
C ASP A 74 -11.29 13.70 -2.78
N ASN A 75 -11.60 13.80 -4.07
CA ASN A 75 -11.08 12.86 -5.07
C ASN A 75 -9.60 13.18 -5.34
N PRO A 76 -8.64 12.36 -4.86
CA PRO A 76 -7.23 12.58 -5.14
C PRO A 76 -6.96 12.44 -6.65
N GLY A 77 -5.92 13.11 -7.14
CA GLY A 77 -5.36 12.74 -8.44
C GLY A 77 -4.88 11.28 -8.44
N LEU A 78 -4.77 10.68 -9.62
CA LEU A 78 -4.36 9.27 -9.75
C LEU A 78 -3.01 8.98 -9.08
N ASP A 79 -2.03 9.87 -9.23
CA ASP A 79 -0.70 9.72 -8.65
C ASP A 79 -0.74 9.68 -7.11
N GLU A 80 -1.62 10.49 -6.52
CA GLU A 80 -1.82 10.53 -5.08
C GLU A 80 -2.47 9.24 -4.60
N LEU A 81 -3.51 8.78 -5.30
CA LEU A 81 -4.19 7.53 -4.98
C LEU A 81 -3.21 6.35 -5.02
N LEU A 82 -2.41 6.24 -6.09
CA LEU A 82 -1.39 5.20 -6.24
C LEU A 82 -0.36 5.25 -5.12
N THR A 83 0.12 6.44 -4.76
CA THR A 83 1.07 6.62 -3.66
C THR A 83 0.51 6.08 -2.35
N LEU A 84 -0.74 6.41 -2.02
CA LEU A 84 -1.40 5.97 -0.79
C LEU A 84 -1.67 4.45 -0.78
N GLU A 85 -2.06 3.87 -1.92
CA GLU A 85 -2.23 2.43 -2.06
C GLU A 85 -0.93 1.70 -1.77
N GLU A 86 0.12 2.06 -2.50
CA GLU A 86 1.43 1.41 -2.43
C GLU A 86 2.09 1.60 -1.05
N ALA A 87 1.87 2.75 -0.40
CA ALA A 87 2.27 2.97 0.99
C ALA A 87 1.57 1.99 1.96
N ALA A 88 0.27 1.74 1.78
CA ALA A 88 -0.46 0.77 2.61
C ALA A 88 0.04 -0.67 2.38
N PHE A 89 0.39 -1.03 1.14
CA PHE A 89 1.03 -2.32 0.83
C PHE A 89 2.39 -2.46 1.53
N TRP A 90 3.20 -1.41 1.54
CA TRP A 90 4.48 -1.42 2.26
C TRP A 90 4.29 -1.61 3.76
N LEU A 91 3.36 -0.87 4.38
CA LEU A 91 3.06 -1.02 5.79
C LEU A 91 2.62 -2.46 6.13
N ARG A 92 1.77 -3.07 5.29
CA ARG A 92 1.39 -4.47 5.49
C ARG A 92 2.58 -5.43 5.34
N HIS A 93 3.45 -5.19 4.36
CA HIS A 93 4.68 -5.97 4.20
C HIS A 93 5.54 -5.92 5.47
N LEU A 94 5.71 -4.75 6.09
CA LEU A 94 6.44 -4.62 7.36
C LEU A 94 5.77 -5.40 8.50
N GLU A 95 4.44 -5.30 8.67
CA GLU A 95 3.69 -6.08 9.68
C GLU A 95 3.92 -7.60 9.52
N LEU A 96 4.00 -8.09 8.28
CA LEU A 96 4.27 -9.50 7.98
C LEU A 96 5.70 -9.92 8.36
N GLN A 97 6.69 -9.06 8.12
CA GLN A 97 8.09 -9.34 8.49
C GLN A 97 8.28 -9.39 10.01
N GLU A 98 7.51 -8.61 10.78
CA GLU A 98 7.54 -8.64 12.24
C GLU A 98 6.86 -9.89 12.82
N GLN A 99 5.81 -10.40 12.18
CA GLN A 99 5.10 -11.62 12.61
C GLN A 99 5.89 -12.91 12.37
N GLY A 100 6.83 -12.90 11.43
CA GLY A 100 7.70 -14.04 11.11
C GLY A 100 9.00 -14.08 11.91
N ARG A 101 9.24 -13.14 12.83
CA ARG A 101 10.38 -13.10 13.75
C ARG A 101 10.02 -13.70 15.10
#